data_AF-A0A921SZD7-F1
#
_entry.id   AF-A0A921SZD7-F1
#
_cell.length_a   1.000
_cell.length_b   1.000
_cell.length_c   1.000
_cell.angle_alpha   90.00
_cell.angle_beta   90.00
_cell.angle_gamma   90.00
#
_symmetry.space_group_name_H-M   'P 1'
#
loop_
_entity.id
_entity.type
_entity.pdbx_description
1 polymer ?
#
loop_
_entity_poly.entity_id
_entity_poly.type
_entity_poly.pdbx_seq_one_letter_code
_entity_poly.pdbx_strand_id
1 'polypeptide(L)'
;MKDMDSLFGFEIKTEDIPKLILKTSNTEESDQLRRYSFNVDLSNLMGKVIDSKAVFMQGDRESSVINANIIQNGRPFNLNGYTVSMNIKENSNELETYICEIEDATRGIVKIALPAKYVDEAGICKFELCLQKNNRILLSQTYSYTVLQSLGEGKLGTETQMTALQQLIQQVQNQHTELQNITTELEVTQSDIDDIMNMVGGL
;
A
#
# COMPACT_ATOMS: atom_id res chain seq x y z
N MET A 1 9.50 37.66 34.53
CA MET A 1 9.02 36.80 33.44
C MET A 1 9.38 35.39 33.88
N LYS A 2 8.42 34.61 34.38
CA LYS A 2 8.67 33.30 35.02
C LYS A 2 8.57 32.20 33.96
N ASP A 3 9.54 31.28 34.02
CA ASP A 3 9.71 30.11 33.18
C ASP A 3 8.47 29.20 33.17
N MET A 4 8.14 28.68 31.99
CA MET A 4 7.02 27.77 31.75
C MET A 4 7.40 26.28 31.84
N ASP A 5 8.59 25.94 32.35
CA ASP A 5 9.12 24.58 32.30
C ASP A 5 8.91 23.75 33.58
N SER A 6 8.04 24.15 34.51
CA SER A 6 7.87 23.42 35.78
C SER A 6 6.44 23.02 36.15
N LEU A 7 5.56 22.72 35.18
CA LEU A 7 4.17 22.34 35.49
C LEU A 7 3.92 20.83 35.68
N PHE A 8 4.91 19.99 35.37
CA PHE A 8 4.84 18.55 35.67
C PHE A 8 6.22 18.08 36.16
N GLY A 9 6.34 17.89 37.46
CA GLY A 9 7.61 17.64 38.17
C GLY A 9 8.26 16.29 37.85
N PHE A 10 8.80 16.13 36.65
CA PHE A 10 9.76 15.09 36.33
C PHE A 10 11.00 15.73 35.68
N GLU A 11 12.07 15.91 36.47
CA GLU A 11 13.40 16.09 35.92
C GLU A 11 13.82 14.79 35.22
N ILE A 12 13.71 14.77 33.90
CA ILE A 12 14.28 13.68 33.10
C ILE A 12 15.80 13.87 33.14
N LYS A 13 16.48 13.08 33.98
CA LYS A 13 17.94 12.98 33.93
C LYS A 13 18.33 12.45 32.55
N THR A 14 19.15 13.21 31.84
CA THR A 14 19.58 12.96 30.45
C THR A 14 20.38 11.66 30.26
N GLU A 15 20.64 10.93 31.35
CA GLU A 15 21.43 9.69 31.36
C GLU A 15 20.58 8.41 31.15
N ASP A 16 19.25 8.49 31.23
CA ASP A 16 18.35 7.31 31.10
C ASP A 16 17.60 7.22 29.76
N ILE A 17 17.90 8.08 28.79
CA ILE A 17 17.34 7.94 27.44
C ILE A 17 18.18 6.88 26.70
N PRO A 18 17.64 5.70 26.35
CA PRO A 18 18.38 4.76 25.51
C PRO A 18 18.73 5.49 24.22
N LYS A 19 20.03 5.57 23.90
CA LYS A 19 20.52 6.15 22.65
C LYS A 19 19.90 5.37 21.51
N LEU A 20 18.75 5.84 21.00
CA LEU A 20 18.26 5.49 19.69
C LEU A 20 19.38 5.89 18.73
N ILE A 21 20.09 4.90 18.21
CA ILE A 21 21.04 5.10 17.13
C ILE A 21 20.19 5.47 15.90
N LEU A 22 19.82 6.74 15.78
CA LEU A 22 19.49 7.32 14.49
C LEU A 22 20.80 7.39 13.71
N LYS A 23 21.09 6.30 13.00
CA LYS A 23 21.91 6.42 11.80
C LYS A 23 21.09 7.24 10.81
N THR A 24 21.27 8.56 10.83
CA THR A 24 21.00 9.39 9.66
C THR A 24 22.03 9.02 8.60
N SER A 25 21.83 7.87 7.95
CA SER A 25 22.28 7.75 6.59
C SER A 25 21.35 8.64 5.78
N ASN A 26 21.90 9.68 5.16
CA ASN A 26 21.38 10.19 3.90
C ASN A 26 21.47 9.05 2.88
N THR A 27 20.62 8.05 3.07
CA THR A 27 20.20 7.15 2.00
C THR A 27 19.14 7.99 1.33
N GLU A 28 19.40 8.43 0.11
CA GLU A 28 18.30 8.67 -0.82
C GLU A 28 17.33 7.50 -0.59
N GLU A 29 16.08 7.81 -0.23
CA GLU A 29 15.04 6.79 -0.16
C GLU A 29 14.98 6.19 -1.55
N SER A 30 15.77 5.14 -1.77
CA SER A 30 15.60 4.28 -2.91
C SER A 30 14.26 3.66 -2.64
N ASP A 31 13.23 4.21 -3.25
CA ASP A 31 11.92 3.60 -3.33
C ASP A 31 12.18 2.23 -3.97
N GLN A 32 12.34 1.20 -3.13
CA GLN A 32 12.80 -0.13 -3.54
C GLN A 32 11.65 -0.83 -4.22
N LEU A 33 11.32 -0.37 -5.42
CA LEU A 33 10.37 -1.01 -6.30
C LEU A 33 10.90 -2.40 -6.64
N ARG A 34 10.09 -3.43 -6.39
CA ARG A 34 10.39 -4.79 -6.84
C ARG A 34 10.32 -4.81 -8.36
N ARG A 35 11.46 -5.05 -9.02
CA ARG A 35 11.56 -5.08 -10.48
C ARG A 35 11.71 -6.50 -11.00
N TYR A 36 10.78 -6.90 -11.84
CA TYR A 36 10.84 -8.14 -12.61
C TYR A 36 11.24 -7.81 -14.04
N SER A 37 12.05 -8.64 -14.69
CA SER A 37 12.41 -8.43 -16.09
C SER A 37 12.37 -9.73 -16.88
N PHE A 38 11.79 -9.68 -18.07
CA PHE A 38 11.68 -10.81 -18.96
C PHE A 38 11.69 -10.34 -20.42
N ASN A 39 12.01 -11.26 -21.33
CA ASN A 39 12.05 -10.97 -22.76
C ASN A 39 10.74 -11.36 -23.43
N VAL A 40 10.26 -10.49 -24.30
CA VAL A 40 9.08 -10.71 -25.15
C VAL A 40 9.55 -10.85 -26.59
N ASP A 41 9.56 -12.07 -27.12
CA ASP A 41 9.97 -12.33 -28.50
C ASP A 41 8.78 -12.32 -29.45
N LEU A 42 8.73 -11.31 -30.32
CA LEU A 42 7.67 -11.15 -31.33
C LEU A 42 7.79 -12.13 -32.50
N SER A 43 8.88 -12.90 -32.57
CA SER A 43 9.17 -13.84 -33.67
C SER A 43 8.71 -15.25 -33.35
N ASN A 44 8.49 -15.54 -32.06
CA ASN A 44 8.18 -16.87 -31.57
C ASN A 44 6.79 -16.93 -30.95
N LEU A 45 5.76 -17.08 -31.81
CA LEU A 45 4.36 -17.19 -31.40
C LEU A 45 3.94 -18.64 -31.13
N MET A 46 4.85 -19.48 -30.64
CA MET A 46 4.50 -20.84 -30.19
C MET A 46 3.49 -20.70 -29.04
N GLY A 47 2.25 -21.17 -29.24
CA GLY A 47 1.08 -20.95 -28.38
C GLY A 47 1.13 -21.53 -26.96
N LYS A 48 2.31 -21.67 -26.36
CA LYS A 48 2.51 -22.02 -24.96
C LYS A 48 2.57 -20.75 -24.11
N VAL A 49 1.89 -20.79 -22.97
CA VAL A 49 1.99 -19.74 -21.95
C VAL A 49 3.39 -19.75 -21.34
N ILE A 50 4.07 -18.60 -21.33
CA ILE A 50 5.38 -18.42 -20.69
C ILE A 50 5.21 -17.82 -19.30
N ASP A 51 5.81 -18.45 -18.30
CA ASP A 51 5.89 -17.88 -16.96
C ASP A 51 6.90 -16.74 -16.91
N SER A 52 6.42 -15.51 -16.65
CA SER A 52 7.25 -14.30 -16.55
C SER A 52 8.11 -14.26 -15.28
N LYS A 53 7.85 -15.15 -14.31
CA LYS A 53 8.43 -15.13 -12.96
C LYS A 53 8.10 -13.89 -12.13
N ALA A 54 7.22 -13.02 -12.64
CA ALA A 54 6.73 -11.88 -11.88
C ALA A 54 5.78 -12.35 -10.78
N VAL A 55 6.05 -11.92 -9.55
CA VAL A 55 5.29 -12.28 -8.35
C VAL A 55 4.84 -11.01 -7.65
N PHE A 56 3.53 -10.86 -7.51
CA PHE A 56 2.91 -9.74 -6.82
C PHE A 56 2.30 -10.20 -5.51
N MET A 57 2.15 -9.27 -4.57
CA MET A 57 1.35 -9.52 -3.38
C MET A 57 -0.06 -8.99 -3.61
N GLN A 58 -1.05 -9.68 -3.07
CA GLN A 58 -2.41 -9.20 -3.08
C GLN A 58 -2.49 -7.81 -2.41
N GLY A 59 -3.10 -6.84 -3.08
CA GLY A 59 -3.18 -5.45 -2.58
C GLY A 59 -1.94 -4.59 -2.81
N ASP A 60 -0.96 -5.06 -3.60
CA ASP A 60 0.20 -4.27 -3.97
C ASP A 60 -0.24 -3.00 -4.72
N ARG A 61 0.23 -1.84 -4.23
CA ARG A 61 -0.09 -0.52 -4.79
C ARG A 61 1.16 0.06 -5.41
N GLU A 62 1.42 -0.34 -6.65
CA GLU A 62 2.51 0.20 -7.47
C GLU A 62 3.92 0.00 -6.89
N SER A 63 4.11 -0.89 -5.90
CA SER A 63 5.43 -1.19 -5.33
C SER A 63 6.23 -2.25 -6.11
N SER A 64 5.59 -2.85 -7.12
CA SER A 64 6.18 -3.85 -8.01
C SER A 64 5.95 -3.48 -9.48
N VAL A 65 7.00 -3.62 -10.29
CA VAL A 65 7.04 -3.23 -11.70
C VAL A 65 7.63 -4.34 -12.55
N ILE A 66 7.07 -4.56 -13.73
CA ILE A 66 7.62 -5.48 -14.73
C ILE A 66 8.25 -4.69 -15.87
N ASN A 67 9.51 -4.99 -16.17
CA ASN A 67 10.23 -4.50 -17.33
C ASN A 67 10.22 -5.58 -18.42
N ALA A 68 9.33 -5.41 -19.39
CA ALA A 68 9.25 -6.26 -20.57
C ALA A 68 10.22 -5.75 -21.65
N ASN A 69 11.21 -6.58 -22.00
CA ASN A 69 12.16 -6.28 -23.07
C ASN A 69 11.64 -6.87 -24.38
N ILE A 70 11.13 -6.02 -25.27
CA ILE A 70 10.59 -6.43 -26.55
C ILE A 70 11.74 -6.71 -27.52
N ILE A 71 11.81 -7.94 -28.01
CA ILE A 71 12.81 -8.41 -28.96
C ILE A 71 12.16 -9.01 -30.20
N GLN A 72 12.87 -8.93 -31.32
CA GLN A 72 12.52 -9.62 -32.55
C GLN A 72 13.79 -10.18 -33.18
N ASN A 73 13.79 -11.48 -33.48
CA ASN A 73 14.92 -12.23 -34.01
C ASN A 73 16.21 -12.01 -33.19
N GLY A 74 16.07 -12.01 -31.86
CA GLY A 74 17.18 -11.81 -30.91
C GLY A 74 17.73 -10.39 -30.81
N ARG A 75 17.08 -9.38 -31.39
CA ARG A 75 17.49 -7.97 -31.30
C ARG A 75 16.40 -7.12 -30.64
N PRO A 76 16.76 -6.04 -29.92
CA PRO A 76 15.80 -5.08 -29.39
C PRO A 76 14.88 -4.54 -30.48
N PHE A 77 13.57 -4.52 -30.21
CA PHE A 77 12.58 -3.99 -31.12
C PHE A 77 12.31 -2.51 -30.83
N ASN A 78 12.40 -1.65 -31.85
CA ASN A 78 12.19 -0.22 -31.68
C ASN A 78 10.69 0.13 -31.60
N LEU A 79 10.29 0.70 -30.47
CA LEU A 79 8.89 1.04 -30.14
C LEU A 79 8.49 2.48 -30.52
N ASN A 80 9.33 3.23 -31.25
CA ASN A 80 8.99 4.60 -31.64
C ASN A 80 7.70 4.65 -32.46
N GLY A 81 6.72 5.41 -31.94
CA GLY A 81 5.39 5.55 -32.53
C GLY A 81 4.48 4.33 -32.36
N TYR A 82 4.86 3.38 -31.50
CA TYR A 82 3.96 2.32 -31.04
C TYR A 82 3.28 2.76 -29.73
N THR A 83 2.03 2.35 -29.58
CA THR A 83 1.35 2.24 -28.29
C THR A 83 1.47 0.80 -27.85
N VAL A 84 1.91 0.57 -26.61
CA VAL A 84 1.93 -0.78 -26.02
C VAL A 84 0.83 -0.87 -24.98
N SER A 85 -0.05 -1.85 -25.14
CA SER A 85 -1.03 -2.21 -24.14
C SER A 85 -0.86 -3.68 -23.75
N MET A 86 -1.43 -4.03 -22.60
CA MET A 86 -1.45 -5.37 -22.07
C MET A 86 -2.90 -5.81 -21.93
N ASN A 87 -3.25 -6.91 -22.59
CA ASN A 87 -4.54 -7.54 -22.39
C ASN A 87 -4.37 -8.57 -21.28
N ILE A 88 -5.07 -8.38 -20.16
CA ILE A 88 -5.00 -9.20 -18.97
C ILE A 88 -6.30 -9.98 -18.88
N LYS A 89 -6.17 -11.28 -18.60
CA LYS A 89 -7.29 -12.14 -18.24
C LYS A 89 -7.07 -12.66 -16.83
N GLU A 90 -7.91 -12.17 -15.92
CA GLU A 90 -7.99 -12.65 -14.55
C GLU A 90 -8.82 -13.92 -14.45
N ASN A 91 -8.75 -14.55 -13.29
CA ASN A 91 -9.49 -15.76 -12.98
C ASN A 91 -11.02 -15.52 -13.00
N SER A 92 -11.46 -14.30 -12.63
CA SER A 92 -12.85 -13.81 -12.68
C SER A 92 -13.45 -13.61 -14.08
N ASN A 93 -12.67 -13.87 -15.14
CA ASN A 93 -13.09 -14.17 -16.51
C ASN A 93 -13.36 -12.99 -17.47
N GLU A 94 -13.16 -11.74 -17.08
CA GLU A 94 -13.19 -10.60 -18.01
C GLU A 94 -11.79 -10.29 -18.59
N LEU A 95 -11.77 -9.94 -19.88
CA LEU A 95 -10.55 -9.50 -20.56
C LEU A 95 -10.49 -7.98 -20.43
N GLU A 96 -9.44 -7.47 -19.81
CA GLU A 96 -9.20 -6.04 -19.68
C GLU A 96 -7.94 -5.62 -20.42
N THR A 97 -7.94 -4.39 -20.93
CA THR A 97 -6.76 -3.80 -21.59
C THR A 97 -6.21 -2.66 -20.74
N TYR A 98 -4.92 -2.74 -20.42
CA TYR A 98 -4.17 -1.72 -19.70
C TYR A 98 -3.10 -1.11 -20.60
N ILE A 99 -2.97 0.21 -20.65
CA ILE A 99 -1.92 0.88 -21.45
C ILE A 99 -0.63 0.89 -20.63
N CYS A 100 0.47 0.41 -21.21
CA CYS A 100 1.78 0.33 -20.57
C CYS A 100 2.62 1.58 -20.85
N GLU A 101 3.58 1.86 -19.97
CA GLU A 101 4.53 2.94 -20.13
C GLU A 101 5.75 2.45 -20.94
N ILE A 102 6.19 3.21 -21.95
CA ILE A 102 7.43 2.90 -22.68
C ILE A 102 8.57 3.63 -21.98
N GLU A 103 9.41 2.88 -21.26
CA GLU A 103 10.57 3.42 -20.53
C GLU A 103 11.73 3.75 -21.49
N ASP A 104 11.96 2.90 -22.49
CA ASP A 104 12.94 3.17 -23.55
C ASP A 104 12.50 2.60 -24.89
N ALA A 105 12.06 3.49 -25.78
CA ALA A 105 11.55 3.09 -27.09
C ALA A 105 12.65 2.52 -28.01
N THR A 106 13.91 2.96 -27.86
CA THR A 106 15.01 2.52 -28.74
C THR A 106 15.55 1.15 -28.35
N ARG A 107 15.57 0.86 -27.05
CA ARG A 107 15.96 -0.44 -26.50
C ARG A 107 14.80 -1.42 -26.34
N GLY A 108 13.58 -1.00 -26.67
CA GLY A 108 12.39 -1.85 -26.60
C GLY A 108 11.97 -2.18 -25.17
N ILE A 109 12.17 -1.27 -24.22
CA ILE A 109 11.85 -1.50 -22.80
C ILE A 109 10.48 -0.90 -22.49
N VAL A 110 9.56 -1.76 -22.06
CA VAL A 110 8.22 -1.40 -21.61
C VAL A 110 8.13 -1.63 -20.11
N LYS A 111 7.70 -0.60 -19.39
CA LYS A 111 7.44 -0.61 -17.97
C LYS A 111 5.95 -0.88 -17.73
N ILE A 112 5.69 -1.90 -16.93
CA ILE A 112 4.34 -2.36 -16.58
C ILE A 112 4.22 -2.25 -15.06
N ALA A 113 3.66 -1.14 -14.59
CA ALA A 113 3.21 -1.02 -13.21
C ALA A 113 1.75 -1.47 -13.17
N LEU A 114 1.43 -2.55 -12.45
CA LEU A 114 0.07 -3.07 -12.36
C LEU A 114 -0.74 -2.26 -11.32
N PRO A 115 -1.88 -1.67 -11.70
CA PRO A 115 -2.85 -1.17 -10.75
C PRO A 115 -3.31 -2.22 -9.74
N ALA A 116 -3.73 -1.78 -8.54
CA ALA A 116 -4.20 -2.65 -7.46
C ALA A 116 -5.32 -3.62 -7.88
N LYS A 117 -6.19 -3.20 -8.81
CA LYS A 117 -7.25 -4.06 -9.35
C LYS A 117 -6.75 -5.29 -10.09
N TYR A 118 -5.51 -5.31 -10.57
CA TYR A 118 -4.93 -6.46 -11.28
C TYR A 118 -4.15 -7.41 -10.36
N VAL A 119 -4.18 -7.11 -9.07
CA VAL A 119 -3.52 -7.84 -7.99
C VAL A 119 -4.44 -7.95 -6.77
N ASP A 120 -5.76 -7.87 -6.94
CA ASP A 120 -6.74 -7.98 -5.85
C ASP A 120 -7.24 -9.42 -5.64
N GLU A 121 -7.11 -10.30 -6.63
CA GLU A 121 -7.37 -11.73 -6.55
C GLU A 121 -6.07 -12.54 -6.55
N ALA A 122 -5.88 -13.38 -5.52
CA ALA A 122 -4.73 -14.30 -5.46
C ALA A 122 -4.88 -15.42 -6.51
N GLY A 123 -3.81 -15.69 -7.27
CA GLY A 123 -3.84 -16.69 -8.33
C GLY A 123 -2.80 -16.50 -9.42
N ILE A 124 -2.98 -17.23 -10.52
CA ILE A 124 -2.15 -17.10 -11.73
C ILE A 124 -2.95 -16.32 -12.77
N CYS A 125 -2.50 -15.10 -13.06
CA CYS A 125 -3.09 -14.25 -14.08
C CYS A 125 -2.33 -14.44 -15.41
N LYS A 126 -3.06 -14.33 -16.52
CA LYS A 126 -2.49 -14.44 -17.87
C LYS A 126 -2.60 -13.11 -18.59
N PHE A 127 -1.62 -12.79 -19.40
CA PHE A 127 -1.63 -11.58 -20.19
C PHE A 127 -0.92 -11.74 -21.53
N GLU A 128 -1.18 -10.83 -22.45
CA GLU A 128 -0.45 -10.66 -23.70
C GLU A 128 -0.17 -9.17 -23.91
N LEU A 129 0.92 -8.84 -24.59
CA LEU A 129 1.22 -7.49 -25.00
C LEU A 129 0.71 -7.26 -26.43
N CYS A 130 0.01 -6.15 -26.61
CA CYS A 130 -0.46 -5.64 -27.87
C CYS A 130 0.34 -4.39 -28.24
N LEU A 131 1.07 -4.45 -29.34
CA LEU A 131 1.83 -3.35 -29.88
C LEU A 131 1.08 -2.80 -31.10
N GLN A 132 0.53 -1.61 -30.97
CA GLN A 132 -0.24 -0.96 -32.02
C GLN A 132 0.52 0.23 -32.60
N LYS A 133 0.59 0.32 -33.92
CA LYS A 133 1.09 1.50 -34.64
C LYS A 133 0.25 1.74 -35.89
N ASN A 134 -0.41 2.89 -35.95
CA ASN A 134 -1.40 3.20 -36.97
C ASN A 134 -2.49 2.09 -37.00
N ASN A 135 -2.70 1.45 -38.16
CA ASN A 135 -3.64 0.33 -38.34
C ASN A 135 -2.98 -1.06 -38.23
N ARG A 136 -1.75 -1.16 -37.73
CA ARG A 136 -1.06 -2.44 -37.52
C ARG A 136 -1.06 -2.80 -36.06
N ILE A 137 -1.46 -4.05 -35.77
CA ILE A 137 -1.46 -4.64 -34.44
C ILE A 137 -0.52 -5.84 -34.46
N LEU A 138 0.40 -5.90 -33.51
CA LEU A 138 1.25 -7.05 -33.23
C LEU A 138 0.89 -7.56 -31.83
N LEU A 139 0.58 -8.84 -31.72
CA LEU A 139 0.32 -9.50 -30.45
C LEU A 139 1.54 -10.35 -30.07
N SER A 140 1.93 -10.28 -28.81
CA SER A 140 2.89 -11.22 -28.25
C SER A 140 2.24 -12.57 -27.99
N GLN A 141 3.05 -13.57 -27.66
CA GLN A 141 2.56 -14.76 -26.99
C GLN A 141 1.96 -14.44 -25.61
N THR A 142 1.25 -15.41 -25.04
CA THR A 142 0.68 -15.29 -23.69
C THR A 142 1.74 -15.53 -22.63
N TYR A 143 1.76 -14.66 -21.63
CA TYR A 143 2.58 -14.75 -20.43
C TYR A 143 1.71 -14.94 -19.19
N SER A 144 2.32 -15.34 -18.08
CA SER A 144 1.66 -15.39 -16.78
C SER A 144 2.47 -14.71 -15.68
N TYR A 145 1.77 -14.13 -14.71
CA TYR A 145 2.32 -13.68 -13.43
C TYR A 145 1.54 -14.31 -12.27
N THR A 146 2.11 -14.30 -11.08
CA THR A 146 1.50 -14.87 -9.87
C THR A 146 1.17 -13.76 -8.87
N VAL A 147 -0.04 -13.78 -8.34
CA VAL A 147 -0.45 -12.94 -7.20
C VAL A 147 -0.55 -13.83 -5.97
N LEU A 148 0.28 -13.56 -4.97
CA LEU A 148 0.28 -14.27 -3.69
C LEU A 148 -0.69 -13.62 -2.72
N GLN A 149 -1.44 -14.45 -2.00
CA GLN A 149 -2.34 -13.97 -0.96
C GLN A 149 -1.57 -13.20 0.11
N SER A 150 -2.06 -12.00 0.46
CA SER A 150 -1.52 -11.20 1.55
C SER A 150 -2.26 -11.51 2.84
N LEU A 151 -1.54 -11.63 3.95
CA LEU A 151 -2.16 -11.71 5.29
C LEU A 151 -2.75 -10.36 5.73
N GLY A 152 -2.29 -9.25 5.12
CA GLY A 152 -2.74 -7.90 5.46
C GLY A 152 -4.06 -7.51 4.81
N GLU A 153 -4.49 -8.22 3.77
CA GLU A 153 -5.81 -8.05 3.16
C GLU A 153 -6.85 -8.94 3.86
N GLY A 154 -7.11 -8.63 5.12
CA GLY A 154 -8.27 -9.19 5.81
C GLY A 154 -9.55 -8.67 5.14
N LYS A 155 -10.43 -9.57 4.69
CA LYS A 155 -11.82 -9.19 4.41
C LYS A 155 -12.40 -8.55 5.69
N LEU A 156 -12.92 -7.35 5.56
CA LEU A 156 -13.72 -6.71 6.59
C LEU A 156 -14.91 -7.61 6.95
N GLY A 157 -14.86 -8.19 8.15
CA GLY A 157 -16.00 -8.81 8.81
C GLY A 157 -16.08 -10.33 8.72
N THR A 158 -15.56 -11.00 9.73
CA THR A 158 -16.38 -11.98 10.45
C THR A 158 -16.80 -11.35 11.76
N GLU A 159 -18.01 -11.65 12.25
CA GLU A 159 -18.69 -11.02 13.39
C GLU A 159 -17.87 -10.99 14.70
N THR A 160 -16.74 -11.69 14.74
CA THR A 160 -15.85 -11.81 15.90
C THR A 160 -14.66 -10.84 15.89
N GLN A 161 -14.41 -10.12 14.80
CA GLN A 161 -13.22 -9.26 14.67
C GLN A 161 -13.63 -7.77 14.66
N MET A 162 -13.44 -7.11 15.81
CA MET A 162 -13.58 -5.66 15.93
C MET A 162 -12.59 -4.98 14.98
N THR A 163 -13.10 -4.20 14.02
CA THR A 163 -12.26 -3.46 13.07
C THR A 163 -11.43 -2.39 13.81
N ALA A 164 -10.32 -1.94 13.21
CA ALA A 164 -9.53 -0.84 13.79
C ALA A 164 -10.38 0.42 14.05
N LEU A 165 -11.33 0.72 13.15
CA LEU A 165 -12.30 1.80 13.35
C LEU A 165 -13.22 1.53 14.54
N GLN A 166 -13.74 0.31 14.71
CA GLN A 166 -14.56 -0.04 15.87
C GLN A 166 -13.76 0.01 17.18
N GLN A 167 -12.47 -0.38 17.16
CA GLN A 167 -11.57 -0.25 18.32
C GLN A 167 -11.35 1.21 18.70
N LEU A 168 -11.13 2.09 17.71
CA LEU A 168 -10.99 3.52 17.96
C LEU A 168 -12.30 4.14 18.47
N ILE A 169 -13.45 3.76 17.91
CA ILE A 169 -14.77 4.19 18.40
C ILE A 169 -14.96 3.74 19.85
N GLN A 170 -14.66 2.48 20.17
CA GLN A 170 -14.76 1.97 21.54
C GLN A 170 -13.81 2.70 22.49
N GLN A 171 -12.59 3.01 22.05
CA GLN A 171 -11.62 3.76 22.86
C GLN A 171 -12.12 5.16 23.18
N VAL A 172 -12.68 5.88 22.18
CA VAL A 172 -13.29 7.20 22.37
C VAL A 172 -14.51 7.11 23.31
N GLN A 173 -15.35 6.09 23.17
CA GLN A 173 -16.51 5.89 24.05
C GLN A 173 -16.12 5.58 25.49
N ASN A 174 -15.06 4.80 25.69
CA ASN A 174 -14.53 4.50 27.01
C ASN A 174 -13.96 5.77 27.66
N GLN A 175 -13.18 6.57 26.92
CA GLN A 175 -12.67 7.85 27.40
C GLN A 175 -13.81 8.84 27.74
N HIS A 176 -14.89 8.85 26.95
CA HIS A 176 -16.05 9.70 27.24
C HIS A 176 -16.76 9.31 28.54
N THR A 177 -16.94 8.00 28.78
CA THR A 177 -17.54 7.49 30.01
C THR A 177 -16.68 7.82 31.23
N GLU A 178 -15.36 7.70 31.10
CA GLU A 178 -14.42 8.03 32.18
C GLU A 178 -14.49 9.52 32.56
N LEU A 179 -14.56 10.41 31.56
CA LEU A 179 -14.75 11.84 31.80
C LEU A 179 -16.09 12.18 32.47
N GLN A 180 -17.17 11.49 32.11
CA GLN A 180 -18.48 11.68 32.76
C GLN A 180 -18.45 11.28 34.23
N ASN A 181 -17.78 10.16 34.56
CA ASN A 181 -17.63 9.72 35.94
C ASN A 181 -16.84 10.74 36.77
N ILE A 182 -15.72 11.26 36.24
CA ILE A 182 -14.92 12.31 36.90
C ILE A 182 -15.75 13.58 37.13
N THR A 183 -16.54 13.98 36.13
CA THR A 183 -17.38 15.19 36.25
C THR A 183 -18.43 15.01 37.35
N THR A 184 -19.05 13.83 37.42
CA THR A 184 -20.04 13.51 38.45
C THR A 184 -19.43 13.50 39.85
N GLU A 185 -18.23 12.94 40.01
CA GLU A 185 -17.50 12.97 41.30
C GLU A 185 -17.13 14.39 41.72
N LEU A 186 -16.71 15.24 40.77
CA LEU A 186 -16.42 16.65 41.05
C LEU A 186 -17.68 17.42 41.47
N GLU A 187 -18.83 17.18 40.84
CA GLU A 187 -20.11 17.79 41.23
C GLU A 187 -20.52 17.39 42.66
N VAL A 188 -20.38 16.11 43.02
CA VAL A 188 -20.64 15.64 44.39
C VAL A 188 -19.68 16.29 45.39
N THR A 189 -18.39 16.33 45.07
CA THR A 189 -17.38 16.94 45.95
C THR A 189 -17.63 18.43 46.16
N GLN A 190 -18.09 19.12 45.11
CA GLN A 190 -18.41 20.55 45.18
C GLN A 190 -19.68 20.80 46.02
N SER A 191 -20.69 19.93 45.90
CA SER A 191 -21.87 19.95 46.77
C SER A 191 -21.49 19.75 48.24
N ASP A 192 -20.61 18.79 48.55
CA ASP A 192 -20.16 18.53 49.92
C ASP A 192 -19.40 19.73 50.51
N ILE A 193 -18.58 20.42 49.70
CA ILE A 193 -17.87 21.64 50.12
C ILE A 193 -18.87 22.77 50.43
N ASP A 194 -19.89 22.95 49.59
CA ASP A 194 -20.91 23.99 49.78
C ASP A 194 -21.73 23.73 51.06
N ASP A 195 -22.07 22.47 51.35
CA ASP A 195 -22.75 22.08 52.59
C ASP A 195 -21.88 22.33 53.83
N ILE A 196 -20.57 22.04 53.76
CA ILE A 196 -19.63 22.36 54.85
C ILE A 196 -19.51 23.88 55.04
N MET A 197 -19.41 24.65 53.97
CA MET A 197 -19.34 26.12 54.06
C MET A 197 -20.59 26.72 54.69
N ASN A 198 -21.77 26.17 54.38
CA ASN A 198 -23.03 26.58 55.01
C ASN A 198 -23.10 26.22 56.50
N MET A 199 -22.46 25.12 56.93
CA MET A 199 -22.37 24.73 58.34
C MET A 199 -21.36 25.57 59.13
N VAL A 200 -20.28 26.04 58.51
CA VAL A 200 -19.21 26.81 59.19
C VAL A 200 -19.49 28.32 59.20
N GLY A 201 -20.18 28.86 58.18
CA GLY A 201 -20.53 30.29 58.09
C GLY A 201 -21.72 30.72 58.96
N GLY A 202 -22.37 29.79 59.66
CA GLY A 202 -23.52 30.02 60.54
C GLY A 202 -23.19 30.19 62.04
N LEU A 203 -21.91 30.28 62.41
CA LEU A 203 -21.40 30.54 63.77
C LEU A 203 -20.88 31.97 63.90
#